data_AF-A0A6F9MVV9-F1
#
_entry.id   AF-A0A6F9MVV9-F1
#
_cell.length_a   1.000
_cell.length_b   1.000
_cell.length_c   1.000
_cell.angle_alpha   90.00
_cell.angle_beta   90.00
_cell.angle_gamma   90.00
#
_symmetry.space_group_name_H-M   'P 1'
#
loop_
_entity.id
_entity.type
_entity.pdbx_description
1 polymer ?
#
loop_
_entity_poly.entity_id
_entity_poly.type
_entity_poly.pdbx_seq_one_letter_code
_entity_poly.pdbx_strand_id
1 'polypeptide(L)'
;MSFESTISHMNDHHQSSLIDLCKKFGGVKDPKGVRLVGVDFGGLDIVYNDNENLRIEFPKKANEETLKDAIIALCMSAKSEKDFSKIAEDAKEFMLSFNSVCLATLGVDKEVVCSYAPFVNTPWGNYIYISEVSEHFNNIKENPNNIEIMFLEDESKAASVILRKRLRYRVKASFIERGEIFDKIYDEFEKQTGADGGIKTIRNMLDFHLVKLEFQKGRFVKGFGQAYDIENEKVTHVGANSSPHKFPHKH
;
A
#
# COMPACT_ATOMS: atom_id res chain seq x y z
N MET A 1 -5.40 16.71 -26.47
CA MET A 1 -5.39 15.49 -27.31
C MET A 1 -6.83 14.98 -27.34
N SER A 2 -7.45 14.77 -28.50
CA SER A 2 -8.83 14.27 -28.54
C SER A 2 -8.86 12.78 -28.24
N PHE A 3 -9.98 12.26 -27.72
CA PHE A 3 -10.14 10.82 -27.48
C PHE A 3 -9.90 9.99 -28.75
N GLU A 4 -10.37 10.47 -29.90
CA GLU A 4 -10.13 9.82 -31.21
C GLU A 4 -8.64 9.72 -31.56
N SER A 5 -7.89 10.80 -31.35
CA SER A 5 -6.44 10.80 -31.60
C SER A 5 -5.69 9.83 -30.65
N THR A 6 -6.15 9.71 -29.40
CA THR A 6 -5.63 8.73 -28.44
C THR A 6 -5.95 7.30 -28.87
N ILE A 7 -7.18 7.04 -29.33
CA ILE A 7 -7.61 5.73 -29.82
C ILE A 7 -6.74 5.28 -31.00
N SER A 8 -6.56 6.13 -32.02
CA SER A 8 -5.70 5.82 -33.17
C SER A 8 -4.28 5.53 -32.71
N HIS A 9 -3.68 6.42 -31.92
CA HIS A 9 -2.30 6.26 -31.46
C HIS A 9 -2.07 4.96 -30.67
N MET A 10 -3.00 4.60 -29.78
CA MET A 10 -2.91 3.36 -29.00
C MET A 10 -3.02 2.12 -29.89
N ASN A 11 -3.94 2.13 -30.86
CA ASN A 11 -4.12 1.02 -31.79
C ASN A 11 -2.95 0.86 -32.76
N ASP A 12 -2.32 1.96 -33.18
CA ASP A 12 -1.23 1.96 -34.15
C ASP A 12 0.13 1.62 -33.52
N HIS A 13 0.35 2.01 -32.26
CA HIS A 13 1.68 1.95 -31.64
C HIS A 13 1.78 1.16 -30.33
N HIS A 14 0.67 0.86 -29.64
CA HIS A 14 0.69 0.28 -28.29
C HIS A 14 -0.13 -1.02 -28.16
N GLN A 15 -0.26 -1.79 -29.25
CA GLN A 15 -0.96 -3.08 -29.27
C GLN A 15 -0.51 -4.06 -28.18
N SER A 16 0.80 -4.16 -27.93
CA SER A 16 1.34 -4.99 -26.85
C SER A 16 0.81 -4.59 -25.47
N SER A 17 0.67 -3.29 -25.21
CA SER A 17 0.12 -2.79 -23.95
C SER A 17 -1.36 -3.09 -23.81
N LEU A 18 -2.14 -3.01 -24.90
CA LEU A 18 -3.56 -3.40 -24.89
C LEU A 18 -3.73 -4.90 -24.61
N ILE A 19 -2.86 -5.75 -25.17
CA ILE A 19 -2.83 -7.18 -24.88
C ILE A 19 -2.53 -7.44 -23.39
N ASP A 20 -1.52 -6.75 -22.83
CA ASP A 20 -1.16 -6.87 -21.42
C ASP A 20 -2.31 -6.44 -20.50
N LEU A 21 -3.04 -5.38 -20.88
CA LEU A 21 -4.23 -4.91 -20.17
C LEU A 21 -5.34 -5.97 -20.16
N CYS A 22 -5.65 -6.58 -21.31
CA CYS A 22 -6.62 -7.68 -21.40
C CYS A 22 -6.22 -8.88 -20.54
N LYS A 23 -4.94 -9.26 -20.57
CA LYS A 23 -4.41 -10.36 -19.74
C LYS A 23 -4.56 -10.07 -18.25
N LYS A 24 -4.16 -8.87 -17.82
CA LYS A 24 -4.15 -8.52 -16.40
C LYS A 24 -5.54 -8.25 -15.83
N PHE A 25 -6.31 -7.38 -16.48
CA PHE A 25 -7.59 -6.89 -15.95
C PHE A 25 -8.78 -7.73 -16.40
N GLY A 26 -8.72 -8.31 -17.60
CA GLY A 26 -9.74 -9.24 -18.10
C GLY A 26 -9.50 -10.70 -17.69
N GLY A 27 -8.30 -11.06 -17.22
CA GLY A 27 -7.94 -12.45 -16.91
C GLY A 27 -7.85 -13.35 -18.14
N VAL A 28 -7.71 -12.78 -19.34
CA VAL A 28 -7.72 -13.50 -20.62
C VAL A 28 -6.32 -14.00 -20.95
N LYS A 29 -6.12 -15.30 -21.15
CA LYS A 29 -4.76 -15.85 -21.37
C LYS A 29 -4.13 -15.43 -22.70
N ASP A 30 -4.91 -15.48 -23.78
CA ASP A 30 -4.45 -15.20 -25.15
C ASP A 30 -5.51 -14.38 -25.92
N PRO A 31 -5.64 -13.07 -25.61
CA PRO A 31 -6.61 -12.21 -26.29
C PRO A 31 -6.18 -11.95 -27.73
N LYS A 32 -7.09 -12.14 -28.69
CA LYS A 32 -6.86 -11.92 -30.13
C LYS A 32 -7.63 -10.72 -30.64
N GLY A 33 -7.15 -10.08 -31.71
CA GLY A 33 -7.86 -8.97 -32.35
C GLY A 33 -8.10 -7.77 -31.42
N VAL A 34 -7.19 -7.50 -30.48
CA VAL A 34 -7.35 -6.48 -29.45
C VAL A 34 -7.38 -5.08 -30.06
N ARG A 35 -8.42 -4.30 -29.74
CA ARG A 35 -8.57 -2.91 -30.19
C ARG A 35 -9.14 -2.04 -29.08
N LEU A 36 -8.56 -0.86 -28.90
CA LEU A 36 -9.18 0.19 -28.11
C LEU A 36 -10.31 0.82 -28.93
N VAL A 37 -11.53 0.84 -28.40
CA VAL A 37 -12.73 1.36 -29.08
C VAL A 37 -13.34 2.57 -28.37
N GLY A 38 -12.99 2.79 -27.10
CA GLY A 38 -13.49 3.92 -26.32
C GLY A 38 -12.48 4.41 -25.29
N VAL A 39 -12.48 5.72 -25.09
CA VAL A 39 -11.72 6.42 -24.05
C VAL A 39 -12.62 7.50 -23.49
N ASP A 40 -12.67 7.60 -22.16
CA ASP A 40 -13.25 8.72 -21.45
C ASP A 40 -12.37 9.07 -20.24
N PHE A 41 -12.81 10.02 -19.42
CA PHE A 41 -12.08 10.39 -18.21
C PHE A 41 -12.13 9.35 -17.08
N GLY A 42 -12.96 8.32 -17.21
CA GLY A 42 -13.09 7.22 -16.27
C GLY A 42 -12.25 5.98 -16.63
N GLY A 43 -11.87 5.80 -17.90
CA GLY A 43 -11.14 4.60 -18.31
C GLY A 43 -11.09 4.33 -19.81
N LEU A 44 -10.84 3.06 -20.12
CA LEU A 44 -10.64 2.51 -21.47
C LEU A 44 -11.66 1.41 -21.77
N ASP A 45 -12.20 1.39 -22.98
CA ASP A 45 -13.03 0.30 -23.51
C ASP A 45 -12.27 -0.44 -24.60
N ILE A 46 -11.98 -1.72 -24.34
CA ILE A 46 -11.20 -2.58 -25.23
C ILE A 46 -12.09 -3.72 -25.74
N VAL A 47 -12.03 -3.97 -27.04
CA VAL A 47 -12.64 -5.15 -27.69
C VAL A 47 -11.55 -6.17 -28.00
N TYR A 48 -11.85 -7.44 -27.81
CA TYR A 48 -10.98 -8.58 -28.15
C TYR A 48 -11.83 -9.80 -28.52
N ASN A 49 -11.21 -10.83 -29.10
CA ASN A 49 -11.89 -12.04 -29.58
C ASN A 49 -13.15 -11.71 -30.40
N ASP A 50 -12.99 -10.77 -31.33
CA ASP A 50 -14.02 -10.18 -32.20
C ASP A 50 -15.11 -9.36 -31.51
N ASN A 51 -15.76 -9.87 -30.45
CA ASN A 51 -16.93 -9.22 -29.83
C ASN A 51 -16.91 -9.17 -28.29
N GLU A 52 -15.85 -9.62 -27.62
CA GLU A 52 -15.74 -9.52 -26.17
C GLU A 52 -15.35 -8.10 -25.77
N ASN A 53 -16.03 -7.54 -24.77
CA ASN A 53 -15.82 -6.17 -24.29
C ASN A 53 -15.19 -6.16 -22.90
N LEU A 54 -14.15 -5.36 -22.71
CA LEU A 54 -13.49 -5.12 -21.43
C LEU A 54 -13.40 -3.62 -21.15
N ARG A 55 -14.10 -3.18 -20.10
CA ARG A 55 -13.92 -1.86 -19.51
C ARG A 55 -12.82 -1.93 -18.45
N ILE A 56 -11.84 -1.04 -18.54
CA ILE A 56 -10.80 -0.89 -17.51
C ILE A 56 -10.87 0.54 -16.99
N GLU A 57 -11.23 0.68 -15.72
CA GLU A 57 -11.33 1.98 -15.06
C GLU A 57 -9.96 2.48 -14.60
N PHE A 58 -9.75 3.79 -14.68
CA PHE A 58 -8.60 4.43 -14.06
C PHE A 58 -8.76 4.41 -12.53
N PRO A 59 -7.66 4.25 -11.77
CA PRO A 59 -7.70 4.31 -10.30
C PRO A 59 -8.29 5.61 -9.74
N LYS A 60 -8.13 6.71 -10.51
CA LYS A 60 -8.67 8.04 -10.23
C LYS A 60 -9.17 8.64 -11.54
N LYS A 61 -10.33 9.29 -11.49
CA LYS A 61 -10.91 10.00 -12.64
C LYS A 61 -9.92 11.04 -13.17
N ALA A 62 -9.66 10.99 -14.47
CA ALA A 62 -8.78 11.92 -15.17
C ALA A 62 -9.51 13.21 -15.57
N ASN A 63 -8.75 14.16 -16.12
CA ASN A 63 -9.26 15.33 -16.82
C ASN A 63 -8.44 15.52 -18.13
N GLU A 64 -8.67 16.63 -18.84
CA GLU A 64 -7.99 16.92 -20.11
C GLU A 64 -6.46 16.97 -20.00
N GLU A 65 -5.95 17.42 -18.85
CA GLU A 65 -4.52 17.55 -18.58
C GLU A 65 -3.90 16.21 -18.16
N THR A 66 -4.61 15.42 -17.36
CA THR A 66 -4.06 14.20 -16.74
C THR A 66 -4.37 12.92 -17.52
N LEU A 67 -5.22 12.96 -18.55
CA LEU A 67 -5.67 11.75 -19.27
C LEU A 67 -4.50 10.94 -19.84
N LYS A 68 -3.56 11.62 -20.49
CA LYS A 68 -2.40 10.97 -21.10
C LYS A 68 -1.60 10.19 -20.07
N ASP A 69 -1.32 10.81 -18.93
CA ASP A 69 -0.54 10.21 -17.85
C ASP A 69 -1.31 9.07 -17.18
N ALA A 70 -2.63 9.18 -17.04
CA ALA A 70 -3.48 8.10 -16.52
C ALA A 70 -3.42 6.85 -17.41
N ILE A 71 -3.47 7.02 -18.74
CA ILE A 71 -3.36 5.91 -19.71
C ILE A 71 -1.98 5.27 -19.63
N ILE A 72 -0.91 6.08 -19.63
CA ILE A 72 0.47 5.58 -19.53
C ILE A 72 0.65 4.80 -18.23
N ALA A 73 0.20 5.36 -17.10
CA ALA A 73 0.28 4.70 -15.79
C ALA A 73 -0.47 3.37 -15.78
N LEU A 74 -1.67 3.32 -16.37
CA LEU A 74 -2.46 2.09 -16.49
C LEU A 74 -1.74 1.03 -17.32
N CYS A 75 -1.22 1.38 -18.50
CA CYS A 75 -0.45 0.47 -19.35
C CYS A 75 0.83 -0.03 -18.66
N MET A 76 1.56 0.85 -17.97
CA MET A 76 2.76 0.47 -17.22
C MET A 76 2.42 -0.45 -16.05
N SER A 77 1.30 -0.23 -15.38
CA SER A 77 0.83 -1.12 -14.31
C SER A 77 0.48 -2.51 -14.83
N ALA A 78 0.11 -2.65 -16.10
CA ALA A 78 -0.26 -3.92 -16.72
C ALA A 78 0.95 -4.83 -17.00
N LYS A 79 2.12 -4.22 -17.22
CA LYS A 79 3.37 -4.94 -17.45
C LYS A 79 3.75 -5.75 -16.21
N SER A 80 4.34 -6.91 -16.43
CA SER A 80 4.90 -7.72 -15.34
C SER A 80 6.05 -6.95 -14.68
N GLU A 81 5.86 -6.48 -13.46
CA GLU A 81 6.91 -5.87 -12.66
C GLU A 81 7.95 -6.94 -12.31
N LYS A 82 9.18 -6.78 -12.81
CA LYS A 82 10.28 -7.72 -12.57
C LYS A 82 11.33 -7.14 -11.62
N ASP A 83 11.28 -5.83 -11.36
CA ASP A 83 12.21 -5.16 -10.48
C ASP A 83 11.66 -5.10 -9.05
N PHE A 84 11.96 -6.16 -8.30
CA PHE A 84 11.57 -6.26 -6.89
C PHE A 84 12.38 -5.33 -5.97
N SER A 85 13.54 -4.83 -6.42
CA SER A 85 14.37 -3.92 -5.63
C SER A 85 13.67 -2.56 -5.49
N LYS A 86 13.14 -2.04 -6.60
CA LYS A 86 12.35 -0.81 -6.61
C LYS A 86 11.08 -0.90 -5.76
N ILE A 87 10.43 -2.07 -5.74
CA ILE A 87 9.25 -2.26 -4.88
C ILE A 87 9.62 -2.24 -3.38
N ALA A 88 10.79 -2.77 -3.03
CA ALA A 88 11.28 -2.69 -1.65
C ALA A 88 11.58 -1.22 -1.25
N GLU A 89 12.19 -0.45 -2.14
CA GLU A 89 12.43 0.99 -1.97
C GLU A 89 11.11 1.76 -1.80
N ASP A 90 10.14 1.55 -2.70
CA ASP A 90 8.81 2.19 -2.62
C ASP A 90 8.10 1.89 -1.28
N ALA A 91 8.19 0.64 -0.80
CA ALA A 91 7.59 0.26 0.48
C ALA A 91 8.28 0.96 1.66
N LYS A 92 9.61 1.09 1.61
CA LYS A 92 10.39 1.80 2.62
C LYS A 92 10.09 3.30 2.61
N GLU A 93 10.07 3.95 1.46
CA GLU A 93 9.70 5.36 1.34
C GLU A 93 8.28 5.61 1.82
N PHE A 94 7.34 4.73 1.48
CA PHE A 94 5.97 4.82 1.97
C PHE A 94 5.92 4.76 3.50
N MET A 95 6.61 3.81 4.13
CA MET A 95 6.71 3.74 5.60
C MET A 95 7.29 5.02 6.21
N LEU A 96 8.39 5.52 5.64
CA LEU A 96 9.09 6.71 6.14
C LEU A 96 8.29 8.00 5.99
N SER A 97 7.20 8.00 5.21
CA SER A 97 6.28 9.14 5.10
C SER A 97 5.30 9.27 6.28
N PHE A 98 5.33 8.35 7.24
CA PHE A 98 4.44 8.35 8.41
C PHE A 98 5.20 8.49 9.73
N ASN A 99 4.58 9.22 10.67
CA ASN A 99 4.96 9.23 12.08
C ASN A 99 3.88 8.62 12.99
N SER A 100 2.97 7.83 12.41
CA SER A 100 1.96 7.05 13.13
C SER A 100 1.57 5.81 12.34
N VAL A 101 1.12 4.77 13.04
CA VAL A 101 0.74 3.49 12.42
C VAL A 101 -0.52 2.93 13.07
N CYS A 102 -1.38 2.27 12.27
CA CYS A 102 -2.52 1.53 12.80
C CYS A 102 -2.06 0.20 13.40
N LEU A 103 -2.75 -0.27 14.44
CA LEU A 103 -2.44 -1.49 15.18
C LEU A 103 -3.66 -2.40 15.24
N ALA A 104 -3.43 -3.70 15.07
CA ALA A 104 -4.32 -4.78 15.49
C ALA A 104 -3.63 -5.55 16.61
N THR A 105 -4.23 -5.56 17.80
CA THR A 105 -3.72 -6.23 18.99
C THR A 105 -4.78 -7.16 19.58
N LEU A 106 -4.37 -8.13 20.41
CA LEU A 106 -5.28 -9.11 21.02
C LEU A 106 -5.36 -8.89 22.53
N GLY A 107 -6.57 -8.68 23.04
CA GLY A 107 -6.85 -8.59 24.47
C GLY A 107 -6.90 -9.93 25.19
N VAL A 108 -6.91 -9.85 26.52
CA VAL A 108 -6.94 -11.02 27.41
C VAL A 108 -8.19 -11.89 27.19
N ASP A 109 -9.33 -11.26 26.90
CA ASP A 109 -10.62 -11.92 26.62
C ASP A 109 -10.75 -12.42 25.17
N LYS A 110 -9.63 -12.43 24.42
CA LYS A 110 -9.56 -12.77 22.98
C LYS A 110 -10.31 -11.81 22.07
N GLU A 111 -10.68 -10.64 22.57
CA GLU A 111 -11.21 -9.54 21.77
C GLU A 111 -10.07 -8.81 21.05
N VAL A 112 -10.29 -8.47 19.79
CA VAL A 112 -9.31 -7.73 18.99
C VAL A 112 -9.51 -6.23 19.18
N VAL A 113 -8.40 -5.50 19.33
CA VAL A 113 -8.41 -4.04 19.42
C VAL A 113 -7.77 -3.46 18.16
N CYS A 114 -8.53 -2.64 17.45
CA CYS A 114 -8.04 -1.82 16.35
C CYS A 114 -7.76 -0.41 16.86
N SER A 115 -6.52 0.03 16.82
CA SER A 115 -6.10 1.34 17.34
C SER A 115 -5.01 1.95 16.44
N TYR A 116 -4.39 3.04 16.88
CA TYR A 116 -3.18 3.59 16.27
C TYR A 116 -2.20 4.02 17.36
N ALA A 117 -0.94 4.21 16.98
CA ALA A 117 0.09 4.77 17.85
C ALA A 117 1.06 5.67 17.06
N PRO A 118 1.70 6.66 17.71
CA PRO A 118 2.89 7.32 17.19
C PRO A 118 3.94 6.29 16.78
N PHE A 119 4.64 6.55 15.67
CA PHE A 119 5.64 5.67 15.09
C PHE A 119 6.91 6.45 14.74
N VAL A 120 8.07 5.81 14.94
CA VAL A 120 9.35 6.34 14.51
C VAL A 120 10.23 5.23 13.94
N ASN A 121 10.86 5.51 12.80
CA ASN A 121 11.98 4.73 12.27
C ASN A 121 13.30 5.44 12.60
N THR A 122 14.27 4.70 13.11
CA THR A 122 15.59 5.23 13.51
C THR A 122 16.70 4.25 13.09
N PRO A 123 17.98 4.63 13.17
CA PRO A 123 19.10 3.71 12.98
C PRO A 123 19.08 2.49 13.92
N TRP A 124 18.40 2.58 15.08
CA TRP A 124 18.30 1.50 16.06
C TRP A 124 17.10 0.58 15.84
N GLY A 125 16.19 0.91 14.93
CA GLY A 125 14.99 0.11 14.64
C GLY A 125 13.71 0.93 14.47
N ASN A 126 12.58 0.22 14.55
CA ASN A 126 11.24 0.77 14.43
C ASN A 126 10.55 0.75 15.78
N TYR A 127 9.83 1.82 16.13
CA TYR A 127 9.26 1.95 17.46
C TYR A 127 7.88 2.59 17.43
N ILE A 128 7.05 2.24 18.42
CA ILE A 128 5.83 2.97 18.78
C ILE A 128 5.96 3.53 20.19
N TYR A 129 5.18 4.57 20.50
CA TYR A 129 5.14 5.20 21.82
C TYR A 129 3.72 5.20 22.38
N ILE A 130 3.48 4.46 23.46
CA ILE A 130 2.13 4.14 23.95
C ILE A 130 2.01 4.30 25.46
N SER A 131 0.83 4.69 25.94
CA SER A 131 0.51 4.82 27.38
C SER A 131 -0.08 3.54 27.96
N GLU A 132 0.20 3.24 29.23
CA GLU A 132 -0.47 2.22 30.04
C GLU A 132 -2.00 2.38 30.10
N VAL A 133 -2.51 3.59 29.87
CA VAL A 133 -3.95 3.90 29.90
C VAL A 133 -4.67 3.35 28.66
N SER A 134 -3.97 3.14 27.55
CA SER A 134 -4.57 2.65 26.30
C SER A 134 -4.83 1.15 26.34
N GLU A 135 -5.98 0.71 25.81
CA GLU A 135 -6.33 -0.72 25.71
C GLU A 135 -5.22 -1.56 25.05
N HIS A 136 -4.56 -1.04 24.02
CA HIS A 136 -3.50 -1.76 23.31
C HIS A 136 -2.26 -2.06 24.17
N PHE A 137 -2.06 -1.40 25.31
CA PHE A 137 -0.84 -1.55 26.10
C PHE A 137 -0.77 -2.93 26.73
N ASN A 138 -1.81 -3.30 27.49
CA ASN A 138 -1.90 -4.62 28.11
C ASN A 138 -1.94 -5.72 27.03
N ASN A 139 -2.61 -5.46 25.91
CA ASN A 139 -2.65 -6.41 24.78
C ASN A 139 -1.25 -6.71 24.24
N ILE A 140 -0.42 -5.68 24.05
CA ILE A 140 0.97 -5.83 23.56
C ILE A 140 1.85 -6.49 24.62
N LYS A 141 1.67 -6.14 25.90
CA LYS A 141 2.42 -6.74 27.02
C LYS A 141 2.17 -8.24 27.14
N GLU A 142 0.91 -8.66 27.07
CA GLU A 142 0.51 -10.06 27.23
C GLU A 142 0.66 -10.89 25.94
N ASN A 143 0.49 -10.26 24.77
CA ASN A 143 0.59 -10.92 23.47
C ASN A 143 1.62 -10.25 22.53
N PRO A 144 2.91 -10.13 22.93
CA PRO A 144 3.91 -9.32 22.22
C PRO A 144 4.27 -9.85 20.82
N ASN A 145 3.90 -11.10 20.51
CA ASN A 145 4.19 -11.75 19.23
C ASN A 145 2.93 -11.90 18.35
N ASN A 146 1.78 -11.34 18.75
CA ASN A 146 0.52 -11.42 18.01
C ASN A 146 -0.03 -10.02 17.74
N ILE A 147 0.70 -9.29 16.90
CA ILE A 147 0.40 -7.91 16.54
C ILE A 147 0.56 -7.79 15.02
N GLU A 148 -0.35 -7.07 14.40
CA GLU A 148 -0.18 -6.58 13.03
C GLU A 148 -0.25 -5.07 13.02
N ILE A 149 0.68 -4.44 12.30
CA ILE A 149 0.69 -3.00 12.08
C ILE A 149 0.32 -2.69 10.64
N MET A 150 -0.26 -1.51 10.40
CA MET A 150 -0.60 -1.04 9.06
C MET A 150 -0.26 0.44 8.88
N PHE A 151 0.65 0.73 7.97
CA PHE A 151 0.79 2.05 7.37
C PHE A 151 -0.29 2.15 6.29
N LEU A 152 -1.15 3.15 6.41
CA LEU A 152 -2.32 3.32 5.56
C LEU A 152 -2.34 4.74 5.03
N GLU A 153 -2.41 4.87 3.72
CA GLU A 153 -2.51 6.16 3.06
C GLU A 153 -3.76 6.94 3.53
N ASP A 154 -3.58 8.23 3.77
CA ASP A 154 -4.69 9.15 4.07
C ASP A 154 -5.74 9.06 2.95
N GLU A 155 -7.01 8.95 3.32
CA GLU A 155 -8.09 8.80 2.35
C GLU A 155 -8.17 9.98 1.36
N SER A 156 -7.85 11.19 1.81
CA SER A 156 -7.79 12.40 0.98
C SER A 156 -6.65 12.41 -0.03
N LYS A 157 -5.60 11.60 0.16
CA LYS A 157 -4.45 11.47 -0.74
C LYS A 157 -4.58 10.26 -1.67
N ALA A 158 -5.37 9.27 -1.27
CA ALA A 158 -5.56 8.05 -2.05
C ALA A 158 -6.25 8.30 -3.40
N ALA A 159 -6.04 7.38 -4.33
CA ALA A 159 -6.70 7.43 -5.65
C ALA A 159 -8.23 7.33 -5.53
N SER A 160 -8.69 6.46 -4.63
CA SER A 160 -10.09 6.28 -4.23
C SER A 160 -10.17 5.49 -2.92
N VAL A 161 -11.36 5.45 -2.31
CA VAL A 161 -11.60 4.72 -1.04
C VAL A 161 -11.32 3.22 -1.13
N ILE A 162 -11.44 2.63 -2.33
CA ILE A 162 -11.16 1.20 -2.57
C ILE A 162 -9.67 0.92 -2.86
N LEU A 163 -8.85 1.95 -3.03
CA LEU A 163 -7.44 1.83 -3.39
C LEU A 163 -6.56 2.79 -2.57
N ARG A 164 -6.63 2.64 -1.26
CA ARG A 164 -5.66 3.23 -0.33
C ARG A 164 -4.40 2.37 -0.30
N LYS A 165 -3.26 2.97 -0.65
CA LYS A 165 -1.95 2.31 -0.54
C LYS A 165 -1.74 1.90 0.91
N ARG A 166 -1.26 0.67 1.11
CA ARG A 166 -1.08 0.11 2.45
C ARG A 166 0.10 -0.83 2.55
N LEU A 167 0.78 -0.78 3.68
CA LEU A 167 1.88 -1.66 4.04
C LEU A 167 1.58 -2.26 5.41
N ARG A 168 1.46 -3.58 5.47
CA ARG A 168 1.19 -4.33 6.70
C ARG A 168 2.39 -5.18 7.07
N TYR A 169 2.66 -5.31 8.37
CA TYR A 169 3.63 -6.26 8.90
C TYR A 169 3.06 -6.96 10.12
N ARG A 170 3.27 -8.28 10.21
CA ARG A 170 3.28 -8.97 11.50
C ARG A 170 4.53 -8.55 12.25
N VAL A 171 4.42 -8.30 13.55
CA VAL A 171 5.55 -7.80 14.34
C VAL A 171 5.71 -8.55 15.67
N LYS A 172 6.95 -8.57 16.17
CA LYS A 172 7.23 -8.86 17.58
C LYS A 172 7.55 -7.56 18.30
N ALA A 173 7.00 -7.40 19.50
CA ALA A 173 7.17 -6.22 20.32
C ALA A 173 8.14 -6.48 21.48
N SER A 174 9.02 -5.51 21.77
CA SER A 174 9.83 -5.50 23.00
C SER A 174 9.87 -4.10 23.61
N PHE A 175 9.64 -4.01 24.92
CA PHE A 175 9.66 -2.75 25.65
C PHE A 175 11.09 -2.25 25.83
N ILE A 176 11.27 -0.94 25.64
CA ILE A 176 12.55 -0.26 25.83
C ILE A 176 12.47 0.58 27.08
N GLU A 177 13.31 0.22 28.05
CA GLU A 177 13.46 0.97 29.29
C GLU A 177 14.00 2.37 29.03
N ARG A 178 13.61 3.31 29.90
CA ARG A 178 14.14 4.67 29.87
C ARG A 178 15.64 4.67 30.17
N GLY A 179 16.38 5.52 29.46
CA GLY A 179 17.83 5.63 29.54
C GLY A 179 18.39 6.16 28.22
N GLU A 180 19.70 5.99 28.02
CA GLU A 180 20.42 6.59 26.89
C GLU A 180 19.84 6.21 25.52
N ILE A 181 19.43 4.95 25.33
CA ILE A 181 18.86 4.49 24.06
C ILE A 181 17.46 5.06 23.82
N PHE A 182 16.64 5.15 24.87
CA PHE A 182 15.32 5.76 24.82
C PHE A 182 15.44 7.22 24.37
N ASP A 183 16.36 7.98 24.99
CA ASP A 183 16.54 9.39 24.67
C ASP A 183 16.97 9.60 23.22
N LYS A 184 17.92 8.81 22.73
CA LYS A 184 18.36 8.85 21.32
C LYS A 184 17.23 8.57 20.33
N ILE A 185 16.36 7.60 20.63
CA ILE A 185 15.21 7.27 19.77
C ILE A 185 14.19 8.41 19.81
N TYR A 186 13.90 8.94 21.00
CA TYR A 186 12.91 10.00 21.17
C TYR A 186 13.37 11.32 20.55
N ASP A 187 14.66 11.64 20.61
CA ASP A 187 15.24 12.82 19.95
C ASP A 187 15.04 12.75 18.42
N GLU A 188 15.19 11.56 17.82
CA GLU A 188 14.92 11.37 16.39
C GLU A 188 13.42 11.46 16.09
N PHE A 189 12.54 10.99 16.99
CA PHE A 189 11.09 11.18 16.86
C PHE A 189 10.69 12.66 16.90
N GLU A 190 11.23 13.43 17.85
CA GLU A 190 11.04 14.89 17.93
C GLU A 190 11.53 15.59 16.67
N LYS A 191 12.70 15.20 16.15
CA LYS A 191 13.26 15.75 14.92
C LYS A 191 12.40 15.47 13.69
N GLN A 192 11.83 14.27 13.55
CA GLN A 192 10.97 13.91 12.42
C GLN A 192 9.61 14.61 12.46
N THR A 193 9.11 14.92 13.66
CA THR A 193 7.77 15.49 13.87
C THR A 193 7.76 17.00 14.09
N GLY A 194 8.92 17.63 14.32
CA GLY A 194 9.04 19.04 14.68
C GLY A 194 8.85 19.33 16.18
N ALA A 195 8.62 18.29 17.01
CA ALA A 195 8.58 18.34 18.47
C ALA A 195 7.46 19.19 19.12
N ASP A 196 6.46 19.63 18.34
CA ASP A 196 5.29 20.39 18.81
C ASP A 196 4.08 19.47 19.10
N GLY A 197 2.92 20.04 19.44
CA GLY A 197 1.66 19.29 19.57
C GLY A 197 1.56 18.36 20.78
N GLY A 198 2.35 18.60 21.83
CA GLY A 198 2.35 17.81 23.06
C GLY A 198 3.37 16.66 23.09
N ILE A 199 4.16 16.46 22.03
CA ILE A 199 5.19 15.43 21.94
C ILE A 199 6.20 15.54 23.09
N LYS A 200 6.74 16.74 23.33
CA LYS A 200 7.64 17.00 24.47
C LYS A 200 7.00 16.74 25.83
N THR A 201 5.69 16.94 25.93
CA THR A 201 4.95 16.72 27.18
C THR A 201 4.86 15.24 27.48
N ILE A 202 4.41 14.42 26.52
CA ILE A 202 4.22 12.98 26.73
C ILE A 202 5.55 12.24 26.91
N ARG A 203 6.68 12.76 26.39
CA ARG A 203 8.04 12.23 26.66
C ARG A 203 8.31 12.05 28.15
N ASN A 204 7.83 12.97 28.98
CA ASN A 204 8.09 13.00 30.43
C ASN A 204 7.06 12.20 31.24
N MET A 205 6.01 11.69 30.61
CA MET A 205 4.97 10.88 31.26
C MET A 205 5.48 9.45 31.46
N LEU A 206 5.59 9.01 32.71
CA LEU A 206 6.22 7.72 33.05
C LEU A 206 5.36 6.52 32.70
N ASP A 207 4.06 6.70 32.52
CA ASP A 207 3.12 5.70 32.01
C ASP A 207 3.24 5.50 30.49
N PHE A 208 4.05 6.31 29.79
CA PHE A 208 4.35 6.10 28.38
C PHE A 208 5.65 5.32 28.16
N HIS A 209 5.54 4.33 27.29
CA HIS A 209 6.59 3.36 26.99
C HIS A 209 6.93 3.36 25.51
N LEU A 210 8.22 3.19 25.24
CA LEU A 210 8.74 3.00 23.90
C LEU A 210 8.82 1.50 23.61
N VAL A 211 8.21 1.06 22.51
CA VAL A 211 8.10 -0.35 22.16
C VAL A 211 8.72 -0.59 20.79
N LYS A 212 9.78 -1.41 20.75
CA LYS A 212 10.43 -1.83 19.52
C LYS A 212 9.58 -2.80 18.76
N LEU A 213 9.46 -2.61 17.45
CA LEU A 213 8.74 -3.46 16.53
C LEU A 213 9.71 -4.17 15.59
N GLU A 214 9.81 -5.48 15.73
CA GLU A 214 10.58 -6.34 14.83
C GLU A 214 9.68 -6.89 13.75
N PHE A 215 9.82 -6.36 12.53
CA PHE A 215 8.98 -6.74 11.40
C PHE A 215 9.27 -8.18 10.97
N GLN A 216 8.21 -8.93 10.72
CA GLN A 216 8.24 -10.30 10.21
C GLN A 216 7.70 -10.29 8.77
N LYS A 217 6.75 -11.18 8.45
CA LYS A 217 6.08 -11.17 7.15
C LYS A 217 5.27 -9.88 6.95
N GLY A 218 5.43 -9.28 5.78
CA GLY A 218 4.71 -8.09 5.34
C GLY A 218 3.94 -8.26 4.04
N ARG A 219 3.05 -7.30 3.79
CA ARG A 219 2.24 -7.17 2.56
C ARG A 219 2.16 -5.71 2.16
N PHE A 220 2.62 -5.40 0.96
CA PHE A 220 2.49 -4.07 0.35
C PHE A 220 1.47 -4.09 -0.79
N VAL A 221 0.54 -3.14 -0.80
CA VAL A 221 -0.42 -2.94 -1.90
C VAL A 221 -0.33 -1.49 -2.35
N LYS A 222 0.08 -1.27 -3.60
CA LYS A 222 0.24 0.07 -4.21
C LYS A 222 -0.70 0.37 -5.37
N GLY A 223 -1.48 -0.62 -5.81
CA GLY A 223 -2.37 -0.50 -6.95
C GLY A 223 -3.16 -1.79 -7.23
N PHE A 224 -4.09 -1.73 -8.19
CA PHE A 224 -4.83 -2.91 -8.63
C PHE A 224 -3.91 -3.98 -9.22
N GLY A 225 -4.00 -5.21 -8.72
CA GLY A 225 -3.10 -6.30 -9.12
C GLY A 225 -1.62 -6.03 -8.79
N GLN A 226 -1.32 -5.09 -7.88
CA GLN A 226 0.02 -4.74 -7.43
C GLN A 226 0.13 -4.97 -5.92
N ALA A 227 0.06 -6.24 -5.54
CA ALA A 227 0.22 -6.71 -4.18
C ALA A 227 1.52 -7.52 -4.08
N TYR A 228 2.30 -7.31 -3.02
CA TYR A 228 3.61 -7.90 -2.84
C TYR A 228 3.79 -8.43 -1.41
N ASP A 229 4.23 -9.68 -1.29
CA ASP A 229 4.66 -10.27 0.00
C ASP A 229 6.11 -9.88 0.26
N ILE A 230 6.42 -9.51 1.51
CA ILE A 230 7.76 -9.14 1.97
C ILE A 230 8.15 -10.10 3.10
N GLU A 231 9.28 -10.79 2.95
CA GLU A 231 9.79 -11.69 3.98
C GLU A 231 11.31 -11.79 3.86
N ASN A 232 12.05 -11.55 4.96
CA ASN A 232 13.52 -11.57 4.98
C ASN A 232 14.14 -10.73 3.84
N GLU A 233 13.68 -9.49 3.69
CA GLU A 233 14.09 -8.54 2.62
C GLU A 233 13.73 -8.97 1.19
N LYS A 234 13.18 -10.17 1.01
CA LYS A 234 12.72 -10.65 -0.29
C LYS A 234 11.31 -10.17 -0.55
N VAL A 235 11.13 -9.54 -1.70
CA VAL A 235 9.82 -9.13 -2.22
C VAL A 235 9.37 -10.12 -3.29
N THR A 236 8.09 -10.49 -3.25
CA THR A 236 7.46 -11.38 -4.24
C THR A 236 6.11 -10.84 -4.65
N HIS A 237 5.80 -10.89 -5.96
CA HIS A 237 4.50 -10.46 -6.46
C HIS A 237 3.43 -11.51 -6.19
N VAL A 238 2.30 -11.07 -5.63
CA VAL A 238 1.14 -11.90 -5.38
C VAL A 238 0.25 -11.87 -6.62
N GLY A 239 -0.01 -13.05 -7.21
CA GLY A 239 -0.88 -13.17 -8.39
C GLY A 239 -0.16 -13.01 -9.73
N ALA A 240 1.12 -13.38 -9.83
CA ALA A 240 1.93 -13.26 -11.05
C ALA A 240 1.33 -13.95 -12.30
N ASN A 241 0.39 -14.88 -12.14
CA ASN A 241 -0.11 -15.72 -13.23
C ASN A 241 -1.55 -15.41 -13.70
N SER A 242 -2.30 -14.50 -13.04
CA SER A 242 -3.64 -14.00 -13.47
C SER A 242 -4.31 -13.20 -12.35
N SER A 243 -5.32 -12.40 -12.71
CA SER A 243 -6.24 -11.81 -11.73
C SER A 243 -6.90 -12.92 -10.89
N PRO A 244 -6.79 -12.91 -9.55
CA PRO A 244 -7.46 -13.89 -8.69
C PRO A 244 -8.96 -13.62 -8.55
N HIS A 245 -9.45 -12.51 -9.08
CA HIS A 245 -10.86 -12.14 -9.02
C HIS A 245 -11.66 -12.96 -10.04
N LYS A 246 -12.82 -13.45 -9.61
CA LYS A 246 -13.80 -14.07 -10.49
C LYS A 246 -14.70 -12.97 -11.04
N PHE A 247 -14.70 -12.78 -12.35
CA PHE A 247 -15.68 -11.95 -13.03
C PHE A 247 -16.85 -12.83 -13.44
N PRO A 248 -18.10 -12.36 -13.34
CA PRO A 248 -19.20 -13.04 -13.99
C PRO A 248 -18.88 -13.09 -15.49
N HIS A 249 -18.68 -14.28 -16.03
CA HIS A 249 -18.61 -14.47 -17.48
C HIS A 249 -19.87 -13.84 -18.07
N LYS A 250 -19.72 -12.77 -18.86
CA LYS A 250 -20.82 -12.28 -19.67
C LYS A 250 -21.00 -13.30 -20.80
N HIS A 251 -22.17 -13.93 -20.81
CA HIS A 251 -22.67 -14.66 -21.97
C HIS A 251 -22.65 -13.77 -23.22
#